data_AF-A0A9J6PGT1-F1
#
_entry.id   AF-A0A9J6PGT1-F1
#
_cell.length_a   1.000
_cell.length_b   1.000
_cell.length_c   1.000
_cell.angle_alpha   90.00
_cell.angle_beta   90.00
_cell.angle_gamma   90.00
#
_symmetry.space_group_name_H-M   'P 1'
#
loop_
_entity.id
_entity.type
_entity.pdbx_description
1 polymer ?
#
loop_
_entity_poly.entity_id
_entity_poly.type
_entity_poly.pdbx_seq_one_letter_code
_entity_poly.pdbx_strand_id
1 'polypeptide(L)'
;MTQARADRTRITDEFEVPPHPSAHRRTALTRLRHRMEYAAAWTAHQVIGALPYDRAARGCGRLMAWLGPRLGAHRRALDTLALVWPDRPAAEREKIARGVWDNLGQVAADLAHLRALEEEPARVRVEGTDVLDRIAADSKGAIFVSAHLACWEAIRVAARRQGINPSMVYRAFNNPLVDAHTWRVLSGTGGGLFHKGHAGARGIFRHLRGGGSVLMLVDQRLNTGVEIDFFGRPVRAPGAAAELSLRLGIPMVPVRAIRLAPGHFRVCVEPPLTLAPGLDPRDPHAPAALVQQVHRRFEAWIAEHPDQWFWLHRRWTGNVLSSPGAPREGGSAAPATD
;
A
#
# COMPACT_ATOMS: atom_id res chain seq x y z
N MET A 1 -29.20 -10.30 20.39
CA MET A 1 -27.74 -10.15 20.63
C MET A 1 -27.16 -11.53 20.91
N THR A 2 -27.14 -12.37 19.88
CA THR A 2 -27.24 -13.82 20.02
C THR A 2 -26.04 -14.45 19.33
N GLN A 3 -25.24 -15.23 20.07
CA GLN A 3 -24.32 -16.34 19.74
C GLN A 3 -23.51 -16.41 18.42
N ALA A 4 -23.92 -15.78 17.32
CA ALA A 4 -23.22 -15.72 16.04
C ALA A 4 -22.01 -14.76 16.01
N ARG A 5 -21.75 -14.03 17.10
CA ARG A 5 -20.59 -13.10 17.21
C ARG A 5 -19.34 -13.76 17.80
N ALA A 6 -19.46 -14.98 18.34
CA ALA A 6 -18.38 -15.66 19.06
C ALA A 6 -17.49 -16.56 18.17
N ASP A 7 -17.94 -16.91 16.96
CA ASP A 7 -17.27 -17.93 16.11
C ASP A 7 -16.35 -17.36 15.02
N ARG A 8 -16.11 -16.04 15.00
CA ARG A 8 -15.19 -15.38 14.05
C ARG A 8 -13.79 -15.09 14.62
N THR A 9 -13.46 -15.67 15.78
CA THR A 9 -12.29 -15.27 16.58
C THR A 9 -11.21 -16.34 16.75
N ARG A 10 -11.22 -17.40 15.91
CA ARG A 10 -10.06 -18.29 15.75
C ARG A 10 -9.74 -18.47 14.28
N ILE A 11 -9.14 -17.43 13.68
CA ILE A 11 -8.37 -17.58 12.43
C ILE A 11 -6.90 -17.58 12.85
N THR A 12 -6.48 -18.64 13.54
CA THR A 12 -5.06 -18.88 13.86
C THR A 12 -4.53 -20.17 13.28
N ASP A 13 -5.39 -21.01 12.68
CA ASP A 13 -4.98 -22.24 12.02
C ASP A 13 -5.20 -22.14 10.50
N GLU A 14 -4.08 -22.32 9.78
CA GLU A 14 -3.95 -22.65 8.36
C GLU A 14 -4.27 -21.59 7.29
N PHE A 15 -3.56 -20.45 7.32
CA PHE A 15 -3.12 -19.86 6.04
C PHE A 15 -1.87 -20.60 5.57
N GLU A 16 -2.05 -21.80 5.04
CA GLU A 16 -0.96 -22.56 4.41
C GLU A 16 -0.24 -21.65 3.40
N VAL A 17 1.09 -21.61 3.46
CA VAL A 17 1.87 -20.79 2.52
C VAL A 17 1.64 -21.38 1.13
N PRO A 18 1.03 -20.63 0.19
CA PRO A 18 0.77 -21.17 -1.13
C PRO A 18 2.09 -21.47 -1.85
N PRO A 19 2.08 -22.42 -2.80
CA PRO A 19 3.26 -22.74 -3.58
C PRO A 19 3.79 -21.49 -4.29
N HIS A 20 5.11 -21.31 -4.21
CA HIS A 20 5.77 -20.13 -4.75
C HIS A 20 5.56 -20.00 -6.27
N PRO A 21 5.20 -18.82 -6.81
CA PRO A 21 4.84 -18.65 -8.22
C PRO A 21 5.93 -19.02 -9.24
N SER A 22 7.19 -19.10 -8.82
CA SER A 22 8.36 -19.43 -9.66
C SER A 22 9.16 -20.64 -9.13
N ALA A 23 8.48 -21.76 -8.91
CA ALA A 23 9.05 -23.03 -8.46
C ALA A 23 9.80 -23.79 -9.60
N HIS A 24 10.74 -23.13 -10.29
CA HIS A 24 11.60 -23.80 -11.27
C HIS A 24 12.81 -24.48 -10.60
N ARG A 25 13.43 -25.47 -11.27
CA ARG A 25 14.65 -26.14 -10.79
C ARG A 25 15.77 -25.12 -10.60
N ARG A 26 16.27 -24.99 -9.37
CA ARG A 26 17.33 -24.04 -8.99
C ARG A 26 18.66 -24.75 -8.76
N THR A 27 19.74 -24.10 -9.17
CA THR A 27 21.10 -24.56 -8.91
C THR A 27 21.37 -24.66 -7.40
N ALA A 28 22.36 -25.50 -7.01
CA ALA A 28 22.76 -25.63 -5.61
C ALA A 28 23.22 -24.29 -5.02
N LEU A 29 23.99 -23.51 -5.78
CA LEU A 29 24.45 -22.17 -5.39
C LEU A 29 23.28 -21.21 -5.11
N THR A 30 22.25 -21.20 -5.96
CA THR A 30 21.05 -20.36 -5.75
C THR A 30 20.32 -20.77 -4.47
N ARG A 31 20.24 -22.08 -4.18
CA ARG A 31 19.63 -22.58 -2.95
C ARG A 31 20.41 -22.14 -1.70
N LEU A 32 21.74 -22.25 -1.73
CA LEU A 32 22.59 -21.79 -0.62
C LEU A 32 22.45 -20.27 -0.41
N ARG A 33 22.53 -19.47 -1.48
CA ARG A 33 22.32 -18.01 -1.42
C ARG A 33 20.97 -17.68 -0.77
N HIS A 34 19.90 -18.33 -1.22
CA HIS A 34 18.56 -18.10 -0.66
C HIS A 34 18.45 -18.48 0.82
N ARG A 35 19.14 -19.54 1.27
CA ARG A 35 19.20 -19.90 2.69
C ARG A 35 19.93 -18.85 3.51
N MET A 36 21.05 -18.31 3.01
CA MET A 36 21.80 -17.24 3.68
C MET A 36 20.99 -15.94 3.75
N GLU A 37 20.39 -15.52 2.63
CA GLU A 37 19.49 -14.37 2.58
C GLU A 37 18.32 -14.51 3.57
N TYR A 38 17.72 -15.71 3.63
CA TYR A 38 16.65 -16.00 4.58
C TYR A 38 17.13 -15.97 6.03
N ALA A 39 18.27 -16.61 6.34
CA ALA A 39 18.83 -16.60 7.68
C ALA A 39 19.13 -15.16 8.15
N ALA A 40 19.66 -14.31 7.27
CA ALA A 40 19.88 -12.89 7.55
C ALA A 40 18.56 -12.14 7.79
N ALA A 41 17.57 -12.29 6.91
CA ALA A 41 16.27 -11.63 7.04
C ALA A 41 15.51 -12.07 8.30
N TRP A 42 15.50 -13.37 8.58
CA TRP A 42 14.89 -13.94 9.78
C TRP A 42 15.59 -13.45 11.04
N THR A 43 16.93 -13.49 11.09
CA THR A 43 17.69 -13.00 12.24
C THR A 43 17.44 -11.51 12.48
N ALA A 44 17.45 -10.70 11.42
CA ALA A 44 17.12 -9.28 11.52
C ALA A 44 15.71 -9.08 12.09
N HIS A 45 14.71 -9.81 11.58
CA HIS A 45 13.34 -9.75 12.09
C HIS A 45 13.26 -10.11 13.59
N GLN A 46 13.94 -11.18 14.02
CA GLN A 46 13.96 -11.58 15.44
C GLN A 46 14.66 -10.56 16.33
N VAL A 47 15.81 -10.03 15.90
CA VAL A 47 16.55 -9.01 16.67
C VAL A 47 15.73 -7.73 16.79
N ILE A 48 15.10 -7.29 15.70
CA ILE A 48 14.23 -6.12 15.70
C ILE A 48 13.04 -6.35 16.64
N GLY A 49 12.35 -7.48 16.54
CA GLY A 49 11.19 -7.82 17.37
C GLY A 49 11.50 -8.05 18.85
N ALA A 50 12.76 -8.30 19.23
CA ALA A 50 13.19 -8.42 20.62
C ALA A 50 13.44 -7.05 21.29
N LEU A 51 13.60 -5.98 20.49
CA LEU A 51 13.79 -4.63 21.02
C LEU A 51 12.43 -3.96 21.29
N PRO A 52 12.34 -3.03 22.26
CA PRO A 52 11.12 -2.25 22.44
C PRO A 52 10.76 -1.48 21.16
N TYR A 53 9.49 -1.54 20.76
CA TYR A 53 9.02 -1.10 19.44
C TYR A 53 9.52 0.30 19.05
N ASP A 54 9.38 1.30 19.92
CA ASP A 54 9.79 2.68 19.60
C ASP A 54 11.31 2.80 19.38
N ARG A 55 12.11 1.99 20.11
CA ARG A 55 13.58 1.94 19.93
C ARG A 55 13.94 1.20 18.66
N ALA A 56 13.27 0.09 18.36
CA ALA A 56 13.45 -0.66 17.13
C ALA A 56 13.16 0.23 15.91
N ALA A 57 12.00 0.90 15.89
CA ALA A 57 11.62 1.82 14.82
C ALA A 57 12.66 2.95 14.65
N ARG A 58 13.00 3.68 15.72
CA ARG A 58 14.03 4.74 15.64
C ARG A 58 15.39 4.22 15.17
N GLY A 59 15.80 3.06 15.65
CA GLY A 59 17.09 2.44 15.30
C GLY A 59 17.15 2.04 13.84
N CYS A 60 16.16 1.29 13.37
CA CYS A 60 16.05 0.86 11.97
C CYS A 60 15.92 2.06 11.03
N GLY A 61 15.13 3.08 11.41
CA GLY A 61 15.01 4.32 10.65
C GLY A 61 16.35 5.02 10.48
N ARG A 62 17.05 5.33 11.58
CA ARG A 62 18.37 5.96 11.54
C ARG A 62 19.40 5.16 10.74
N LEU A 63 19.40 3.84 10.90
CA LEU A 63 20.29 2.94 10.16
C LEU A 63 20.03 3.06 8.65
N MET A 64 18.76 2.99 8.23
CA MET A 64 18.42 3.10 6.82
C MET A 64 18.61 4.52 6.28
N ALA A 65 18.35 5.56 7.05
CA ALA A 65 18.66 6.95 6.69
C ALA A 65 20.17 7.17 6.46
N TRP A 66 21.02 6.43 7.17
CA TRP A 66 22.46 6.43 6.97
C TRP A 66 22.88 5.57 5.76
N LEU A 67 22.40 4.33 5.64
CA LEU A 67 22.78 3.41 4.56
C LEU A 67 22.20 3.81 3.19
N GLY A 68 20.93 4.21 3.19
CA GLY A 68 20.10 4.44 2.02
C GLY A 68 20.72 5.36 0.97
N PRO A 69 21.31 6.51 1.35
CA PRO A 69 21.97 7.42 0.40
C PRO A 69 23.09 6.78 -0.43
N ARG A 70 23.66 5.65 0.01
CA ARG A 70 24.70 4.90 -0.72
C ARG A 70 24.13 3.94 -1.77
N LEU A 71 22.81 3.76 -1.81
CA LEU A 71 22.12 2.85 -2.72
C LEU A 71 21.61 3.60 -3.96
N GLY A 72 21.70 2.97 -5.13
CA GLY A 72 21.26 3.59 -6.40
C GLY A 72 19.78 3.99 -6.44
N ALA A 73 18.94 3.40 -5.57
CA ALA A 73 17.54 3.81 -5.43
C ALA A 73 17.38 5.23 -4.84
N HIS A 74 18.36 5.72 -4.08
CA HIS A 74 18.32 7.07 -3.53
C HIS A 74 18.41 8.13 -4.63
N ARG A 75 19.33 7.96 -5.58
CA ARG A 75 19.43 8.84 -6.75
C ARG A 75 18.11 8.89 -7.53
N ARG A 76 17.45 7.74 -7.69
CA ARG A 76 16.13 7.66 -8.33
C ARG A 76 15.06 8.46 -7.57
N ALA A 77 15.06 8.41 -6.24
CA ALA A 77 14.14 9.22 -5.45
C ALA A 77 14.40 10.72 -5.67
N LEU A 78 15.67 11.15 -5.67
CA LEU A 78 16.05 12.55 -5.95
C LEU A 78 15.61 13.01 -7.33
N ASP A 79 15.85 12.20 -8.37
CA ASP A 79 15.44 12.50 -9.74
C ASP A 79 13.91 12.63 -9.84
N THR A 80 13.17 11.78 -9.12
CA THR A 80 11.70 11.81 -9.09
C THR A 80 11.17 13.00 -8.31
N LEU A 81 11.80 13.36 -7.19
CA LEU A 81 11.47 14.56 -6.42
C LEU A 81 11.73 15.83 -7.25
N ALA A 82 12.82 15.87 -8.03
CA ALA A 82 13.10 16.98 -8.93
C ALA A 82 12.09 17.07 -10.10
N LEU A 83 11.57 15.92 -10.56
CA LEU A 83 10.53 15.86 -11.57
C LEU A 83 9.19 16.41 -11.09
N VAL A 84 8.80 16.08 -9.86
CA VAL A 84 7.52 16.46 -9.23
C VAL A 84 7.55 17.86 -8.64
N TRP A 85 8.66 18.22 -7.99
CA TRP A 85 8.88 19.53 -7.36
C TRP A 85 10.20 20.15 -7.86
N PRO A 86 10.21 20.69 -9.09
CA PRO A 86 11.42 21.28 -9.68
C PRO A 86 11.92 22.48 -8.88
N ASP A 87 11.00 23.28 -8.33
CA ASP A 87 11.29 24.51 -7.59
C ASP A 87 11.79 24.27 -6.16
N ARG A 88 11.70 23.03 -5.64
CA ARG A 88 12.25 22.71 -4.31
C ARG A 88 13.78 22.66 -4.35
N PRO A 89 14.48 23.33 -3.42
CA PRO A 89 15.93 23.26 -3.33
C PRO A 89 16.46 21.83 -3.21
N ALA A 90 17.65 21.58 -3.77
CA ALA A 90 18.27 20.26 -3.72
C ALA A 90 18.44 19.72 -2.29
N ALA A 91 18.76 20.59 -1.34
CA ALA A 91 18.88 20.23 0.09
C ALA A 91 17.55 19.76 0.70
N GLU A 92 16.42 20.34 0.28
CA GLU A 92 15.10 19.91 0.74
C GLU A 92 14.74 18.55 0.15
N ARG A 93 15.00 18.34 -1.15
CA ARG A 93 14.82 17.04 -1.81
C ARG A 93 15.69 15.95 -1.16
N GLU A 94 16.92 16.27 -0.79
CA GLU A 94 17.82 15.38 -0.04
C GLU A 94 17.25 15.03 1.34
N LYS A 95 16.73 16.02 2.08
CA LYS A 95 16.08 15.81 3.37
C LYS A 95 14.88 14.85 3.23
N ILE A 96 14.02 15.06 2.23
CA ILE A 96 12.89 14.17 1.94
C ILE A 96 13.41 12.77 1.62
N ALA A 97 14.35 12.62 0.68
CA ALA A 97 14.86 11.32 0.25
C ALA A 97 15.55 10.54 1.39
N ARG A 98 16.20 11.22 2.35
CA ARG A 98 16.69 10.59 3.59
C ARG A 98 15.54 10.18 4.51
N GLY A 99 14.52 11.01 4.64
CA GLY A 99 13.30 10.68 5.38
C GLY A 99 12.58 9.45 4.82
N VAL A 100 12.59 9.24 3.50
CA VAL A 100 12.06 8.02 2.85
C VAL A 100 12.79 6.78 3.33
N TRP A 101 14.12 6.85 3.45
CA TRP A 101 14.90 5.73 3.98
C TRP A 101 14.67 5.52 5.46
N ASP A 102 14.55 6.60 6.24
CA ASP A 102 14.17 6.52 7.65
C ASP A 102 12.81 5.80 7.81
N ASN A 103 11.79 6.26 7.08
CA ASN A 103 10.48 5.63 7.09
C ASN A 103 10.53 4.15 6.66
N LEU A 104 11.31 3.81 5.62
CA LEU A 104 11.45 2.41 5.19
C LEU A 104 12.11 1.53 6.27
N GLY A 105 13.09 2.06 6.99
CA GLY A 105 13.67 1.38 8.16
C GLY A 105 12.64 1.19 9.26
N GLN A 106 11.83 2.21 9.54
CA GLN A 106 10.74 2.09 10.51
C GLN A 106 9.69 1.05 10.09
N VAL A 107 9.35 0.96 8.80
CA VAL A 107 8.44 -0.09 8.28
C VAL A 107 8.95 -1.49 8.59
N ALA A 108 10.26 -1.75 8.49
CA ALA A 108 10.81 -3.04 8.89
C ALA A 108 10.57 -3.34 10.38
N ALA A 109 10.68 -2.33 11.25
CA ALA A 109 10.33 -2.46 12.65
C ALA A 109 8.83 -2.64 12.87
N ASP A 110 7.98 -1.92 12.14
CA ASP A 110 6.53 -2.03 12.26
C ASP A 110 6.04 -3.43 11.89
N LEU A 111 6.60 -4.03 10.84
CA LEU A 111 6.29 -5.41 10.43
C LEU A 111 6.72 -6.45 11.48
N ALA A 112 7.82 -6.21 12.20
CA ALA A 112 8.23 -7.05 13.31
C ALA A 112 7.35 -6.90 14.56
N HIS A 113 6.59 -5.81 14.65
CA HIS A 113 5.77 -5.44 15.81
C HIS A 113 4.28 -5.32 15.47
N LEU A 114 3.79 -6.02 14.44
CA LEU A 114 2.38 -5.98 14.05
C LEU A 114 1.44 -6.34 15.21
N ARG A 115 1.84 -7.31 16.03
CA ARG A 115 1.09 -7.69 17.23
C ARG A 115 0.94 -6.52 18.22
N ALA A 116 2.01 -5.76 18.46
CA ALA A 116 1.97 -4.58 19.32
C ALA A 116 1.08 -3.47 18.73
N LEU A 117 1.11 -3.27 17.40
CA LEU A 117 0.19 -2.35 16.74
C LEU A 117 -1.27 -2.72 16.97
N GLU A 118 -1.57 -4.02 16.99
CA GLU A 118 -2.91 -4.53 17.23
C GLU A 118 -3.33 -4.39 18.71
N GLU A 119 -2.51 -4.91 19.62
CA GLU A 119 -2.80 -5.05 21.06
C GLU A 119 -2.70 -3.73 21.84
N GLU A 120 -2.02 -2.70 21.31
CA GLU A 120 -1.88 -1.40 21.98
C GLU A 120 -2.72 -0.32 21.25
N PRO A 121 -3.96 -0.01 21.71
CA PRO A 121 -4.84 0.96 21.06
C PRO A 121 -4.23 2.34 20.81
N ALA A 122 -3.40 2.82 21.75
CA ALA A 122 -2.75 4.12 21.68
C ALA A 122 -1.78 4.28 20.49
N ARG A 123 -1.35 3.18 19.87
CA ARG A 123 -0.46 3.20 18.70
C ARG A 123 -1.18 3.48 17.39
N VAL A 124 -2.48 3.24 17.29
CA VAL A 124 -3.25 3.46 16.06
C VAL A 124 -4.54 4.21 16.39
N ARG A 125 -4.58 5.48 16.01
CA ARG A 125 -5.79 6.31 16.08
C ARG A 125 -6.51 6.25 14.74
N VAL A 126 -7.83 6.18 14.74
CA VAL A 126 -8.64 6.04 13.53
C VAL A 126 -9.56 7.25 13.39
N GLU A 127 -9.56 7.86 12.22
CA GLU A 127 -10.49 8.90 11.79
C GLU A 127 -11.36 8.34 10.66
N GLY A 128 -12.64 8.75 10.61
CA GLY A 128 -13.62 8.19 9.66
C GLY A 128 -14.15 6.81 10.07
N THR A 129 -14.31 6.55 11.37
CA THR A 129 -14.83 5.28 11.89
C THR A 129 -16.25 4.99 11.42
N ASP A 130 -17.05 6.02 11.14
CA ASP A 130 -18.42 5.90 10.60
C ASP A 130 -18.45 5.18 9.24
N VAL A 131 -17.41 5.32 8.43
CA VAL A 131 -17.27 4.60 7.15
C VAL A 131 -17.02 3.11 7.41
N LEU A 132 -16.12 2.80 8.35
CA LEU A 132 -15.84 1.42 8.74
C LEU A 132 -17.07 0.76 9.37
N ASP A 133 -17.80 1.45 10.24
CA ASP A 133 -18.99 0.91 10.91
C ASP A 133 -20.08 0.57 9.88
N ARG A 134 -20.26 1.41 8.85
CA ARG A 134 -21.18 1.12 7.73
C ARG A 134 -20.74 -0.11 6.93
N ILE A 135 -19.44 -0.24 6.62
CA ILE A 135 -18.91 -1.40 5.89
C ILE A 135 -19.08 -2.69 6.70
N ALA A 136 -18.83 -2.63 8.01
CA ALA A 136 -19.01 -3.76 8.91
C ALA A 136 -20.48 -4.23 8.98
N ALA A 137 -21.43 -3.29 8.86
CA ALA A 137 -22.86 -3.59 8.87
C ALA A 137 -23.40 -4.17 7.55
N ASP A 138 -22.94 -3.69 6.38
CA ASP A 138 -23.54 -4.01 5.07
C ASP A 138 -23.19 -5.43 4.56
N SER A 139 -22.23 -6.14 5.17
CA SER A 139 -21.80 -7.51 4.79
C SER A 139 -21.37 -7.73 3.33
N LYS A 140 -21.40 -6.69 2.47
CA LYS A 140 -20.95 -6.74 1.07
C LYS A 140 -19.43 -6.67 0.91
N GLY A 141 -18.72 -6.29 1.97
CA GLY A 141 -17.29 -6.03 1.94
C GLY A 141 -16.93 -4.70 1.27
N ALA A 142 -15.64 -4.41 1.19
CA ALA A 142 -15.11 -3.19 0.59
C ALA A 142 -13.73 -3.43 -0.03
N ILE A 143 -13.36 -2.59 -0.99
CA ILE A 143 -12.00 -2.49 -1.50
C ILE A 143 -11.38 -1.22 -0.89
N PHE A 144 -10.55 -1.39 0.13
CA PHE A 144 -9.74 -0.30 0.67
C PHE A 144 -8.56 -0.05 -0.27
N VAL A 145 -8.34 1.21 -0.64
CA VAL A 145 -7.28 1.62 -1.55
C VAL A 145 -6.36 2.64 -0.87
N SER A 146 -5.06 2.39 -0.97
CA SER A 146 -4.02 3.23 -0.38
C SER A 146 -2.81 3.33 -1.30
N ALA A 147 -1.87 4.20 -0.94
CA ALA A 147 -0.51 4.22 -1.46
C ALA A 147 0.47 3.54 -0.48
N HIS A 148 1.71 3.30 -0.92
CA HIS A 148 2.82 2.85 -0.06
C HIS A 148 3.31 4.03 0.81
N LEU A 149 2.45 4.46 1.74
CA LEU A 149 2.67 5.51 2.73
C LEU A 149 2.86 4.89 4.12
N ALA A 150 3.85 5.39 4.86
CA ALA A 150 4.10 4.98 6.23
C ALA A 150 4.13 3.44 6.37
N CYS A 151 3.46 2.91 7.40
CA CYS A 151 3.13 1.50 7.49
C CYS A 151 1.67 1.26 7.13
N TRP A 152 1.42 0.77 5.93
CA TRP A 152 0.09 0.46 5.43
C TRP A 152 -0.62 -0.65 6.23
N GLU A 153 0.11 -1.46 6.99
CA GLU A 153 -0.47 -2.47 7.88
C GLU A 153 -1.32 -1.88 9.01
N ALA A 154 -1.03 -0.64 9.42
CA ALA A 154 -1.86 0.08 10.38
C ALA A 154 -3.32 0.20 9.89
N ILE A 155 -3.55 0.24 8.57
CA ILE A 155 -4.89 0.26 7.96
C ILE A 155 -5.64 -1.06 8.25
N ARG A 156 -4.97 -2.22 8.08
CA ARG A 156 -5.59 -3.51 8.38
C ARG A 156 -5.87 -3.67 9.87
N VAL A 157 -4.97 -3.20 10.73
CA VAL A 157 -5.18 -3.15 12.18
C VAL A 157 -6.38 -2.28 12.55
N ALA A 158 -6.49 -1.08 11.98
CA ALA A 158 -7.62 -0.18 12.22
C ALA A 158 -8.96 -0.80 11.78
N ALA A 159 -9.00 -1.43 10.60
CA ALA A 159 -10.19 -2.13 10.11
C ALA A 159 -10.58 -3.31 11.03
N ARG A 160 -9.59 -4.07 11.54
CA ARG A 160 -9.81 -5.21 12.45
C ARG A 160 -10.54 -4.82 13.73
N ARG A 161 -10.18 -3.66 14.28
CA ARG A 161 -10.81 -3.12 15.50
C ARG A 161 -12.31 -2.85 15.29
N GLN A 162 -12.73 -2.54 14.06
CA GLN A 162 -14.15 -2.39 13.69
C GLN A 162 -14.80 -3.70 13.20
N GLY A 163 -14.16 -4.85 13.42
CA GLY A 163 -14.69 -6.16 13.04
C GLY A 163 -14.57 -6.50 11.56
N ILE A 164 -13.81 -5.71 10.80
CA ILE A 164 -13.52 -5.96 9.38
C ILE A 164 -12.15 -6.62 9.29
N ASN A 165 -12.04 -7.74 8.57
CA ASN A 165 -10.75 -8.41 8.35
C ASN A 165 -10.36 -8.28 6.87
N PRO A 166 -9.77 -7.15 6.40
CA PRO A 166 -9.36 -7.04 5.01
C PRO A 166 -8.22 -8.00 4.71
N SER A 167 -8.34 -8.72 3.60
CA SER A 167 -7.20 -9.42 3.00
C SER A 167 -6.23 -8.41 2.37
N MET A 168 -5.02 -8.83 2.00
CA MET A 168 -4.06 -7.98 1.29
C MET A 168 -3.49 -8.66 0.06
N VAL A 169 -3.18 -7.86 -0.97
CA VAL A 169 -2.47 -8.31 -2.16
C VAL A 169 -1.02 -7.85 -2.11
N TYR A 170 -0.07 -8.77 -2.27
CA TYR A 170 1.35 -8.41 -2.39
C TYR A 170 2.06 -9.25 -3.46
N ARG A 171 3.19 -8.75 -3.96
CA ARG A 171 4.03 -9.50 -4.91
C ARG A 171 4.95 -10.45 -4.14
N ALA A 172 4.93 -11.72 -4.49
CA ALA A 172 5.85 -12.70 -3.90
C ALA A 172 7.32 -12.28 -4.06
N PHE A 173 8.10 -12.44 -2.99
CA PHE A 173 9.55 -12.18 -3.02
C PHE A 173 10.27 -13.23 -3.87
N ASN A 174 11.33 -12.86 -4.59
CA ASN A 174 12.04 -13.81 -5.46
C ASN A 174 12.62 -15.02 -4.68
N ASN A 175 12.98 -14.82 -3.41
CA ASN A 175 13.42 -15.85 -2.50
C ASN A 175 12.21 -16.45 -1.75
N PRO A 176 11.82 -17.72 -2.00
CA PRO A 176 10.64 -18.33 -1.40
C PRO A 176 10.71 -18.50 0.11
N LEU A 177 11.91 -18.58 0.69
CA LEU A 177 12.04 -18.69 2.15
C LEU A 177 11.70 -17.35 2.81
N VAL A 178 12.18 -16.26 2.22
CA VAL A 178 11.82 -14.89 2.63
C VAL A 178 10.34 -14.62 2.36
N ASP A 179 9.81 -15.07 1.23
CA ASP A 179 8.39 -14.96 0.89
C ASP A 179 7.50 -15.69 1.90
N ALA A 180 7.83 -16.96 2.19
CA ALA A 180 7.09 -17.77 3.15
C ALA A 180 7.15 -17.20 4.58
N HIS A 181 8.28 -16.60 4.97
CA HIS A 181 8.38 -15.89 6.24
C HIS A 181 7.49 -14.65 6.26
N THR A 182 7.57 -13.82 5.22
CA THR A 182 6.75 -12.61 5.10
C THR A 182 5.26 -12.94 5.07
N TRP A 183 4.88 -14.02 4.37
CA TRP A 183 3.51 -14.53 4.37
C TRP A 183 3.02 -14.82 5.79
N ARG A 184 3.82 -15.52 6.61
CA ARG A 184 3.46 -15.83 8.00
C ARG A 184 3.32 -14.58 8.85
N VAL A 185 4.26 -13.64 8.74
CA VAL A 185 4.22 -12.35 9.46
C VAL A 185 2.95 -11.57 9.10
N LEU A 186 2.69 -11.39 7.81
CA LEU A 186 1.55 -10.60 7.33
C LEU A 186 0.20 -11.33 7.49
N SER A 187 0.18 -12.66 7.55
CA SER A 187 -1.06 -13.44 7.80
C SER A 187 -1.54 -13.33 9.24
N GLY A 188 -0.66 -12.93 10.16
CA GLY A 188 -1.04 -12.65 11.55
C GLY A 188 -1.97 -11.43 11.70
N THR A 189 -2.21 -10.67 10.62
CA THR A 189 -3.10 -9.51 10.61
C THR A 189 -4.11 -9.60 9.46
N GLY A 190 -5.36 -9.23 9.72
CA GLY A 190 -6.42 -9.12 8.71
C GLY A 190 -6.99 -10.47 8.24
N GLY A 191 -7.57 -10.47 7.03
CA GLY A 191 -8.35 -11.58 6.45
C GLY A 191 -7.58 -12.48 5.48
N GLY A 192 -6.27 -12.64 5.66
CA GLY A 192 -5.41 -13.44 4.79
C GLY A 192 -4.74 -12.65 3.66
N LEU A 193 -4.00 -13.35 2.80
CA LEU A 193 -3.15 -12.76 1.76
C LEU A 193 -3.41 -13.36 0.38
N PHE A 194 -3.11 -12.59 -0.65
CA PHE A 194 -3.10 -13.03 -2.04
C PHE A 194 -1.80 -12.61 -2.71
N HIS A 195 -1.11 -13.57 -3.35
CA HIS A 195 0.00 -13.23 -4.23
C HIS A 195 -0.51 -12.58 -5.52
N LYS A 196 0.13 -11.49 -5.94
CA LYS A 196 -0.14 -10.85 -7.24
C LYS A 196 0.08 -11.84 -8.39
N GLY A 197 -0.93 -11.96 -9.26
CA GLY A 197 -0.94 -12.85 -10.42
C GLY A 197 -2.33 -13.39 -10.72
N HIS A 198 -2.48 -14.23 -11.75
CA HIS A 198 -3.79 -14.75 -12.17
C HIS A 198 -4.53 -15.51 -11.06
N ALA A 199 -3.83 -16.37 -10.31
CA ALA A 199 -4.41 -17.11 -9.19
C ALA A 199 -4.90 -16.18 -8.07
N GLY A 200 -4.08 -15.20 -7.68
CA GLY A 200 -4.46 -14.19 -6.69
C GLY A 200 -5.64 -13.33 -7.15
N ALA A 201 -5.66 -12.90 -8.41
CA ALA A 201 -6.78 -12.14 -8.98
C ALA A 201 -8.11 -12.92 -8.89
N ARG A 202 -8.08 -14.22 -9.24
CA ARG A 202 -9.25 -15.11 -9.07
C ARG A 202 -9.63 -15.31 -7.59
N GLY A 203 -8.64 -15.37 -6.70
CA GLY A 203 -8.86 -15.45 -5.26
C GLY A 203 -9.57 -14.22 -4.70
N ILE A 204 -9.04 -13.02 -5.02
CA ILE A 204 -9.60 -11.73 -4.63
C ILE A 204 -11.03 -11.59 -5.14
N PHE A 205 -11.29 -11.92 -6.41
CA PHE A 205 -12.66 -11.85 -6.96
C PHE A 205 -13.64 -12.73 -6.18
N ARG A 206 -13.26 -13.97 -5.86
CA ARG A 206 -14.11 -14.88 -5.05
C ARG A 206 -14.31 -14.36 -3.62
N HIS A 207 -13.23 -13.86 -3.01
CA HIS A 207 -13.26 -13.28 -1.65
C HIS A 207 -14.21 -12.09 -1.57
N LEU A 208 -14.09 -11.14 -2.49
CA LEU A 208 -14.96 -9.97 -2.57
C LEU A 208 -16.41 -10.35 -2.86
N ARG A 209 -16.65 -11.27 -3.80
CA ARG A 209 -17.99 -11.79 -4.10
C ARG A 209 -18.64 -12.48 -2.89
N GLY A 210 -17.83 -13.06 -2.00
CA GLY A 210 -18.29 -13.67 -0.74
C GLY A 210 -18.50 -12.67 0.41
N GLY A 211 -18.46 -11.36 0.16
CA GLY A 211 -18.62 -10.33 1.20
C GLY A 211 -17.33 -9.98 1.94
N GLY A 212 -16.19 -10.51 1.50
CA GLY A 212 -14.89 -10.20 2.06
C GLY A 212 -14.41 -8.79 1.68
N SER A 213 -13.52 -8.22 2.49
CA SER A 213 -12.85 -6.95 2.16
C SER A 213 -11.39 -7.17 1.77
N VAL A 214 -10.80 -6.26 1.01
CA VAL A 214 -9.38 -6.29 0.60
C VAL A 214 -8.74 -4.92 0.70
N LEU A 215 -7.48 -4.85 1.14
CA LEU A 215 -6.62 -3.69 1.04
C LEU A 215 -5.70 -3.85 -0.18
N MET A 216 -5.72 -2.85 -1.07
CA MET A 216 -4.91 -2.80 -2.28
C MET A 216 -4.07 -1.51 -2.29
N LEU A 217 -2.75 -1.68 -2.42
CA LEU A 217 -1.84 -0.56 -2.69
C LEU A 217 -1.76 -0.34 -4.20
N VAL A 218 -2.27 0.80 -4.68
CA VAL A 218 -2.54 1.04 -6.11
C VAL A 218 -1.71 2.19 -6.69
N ASP A 219 -0.59 2.53 -6.06
CA ASP A 219 0.30 3.64 -6.39
C ASP A 219 1.63 3.22 -7.06
N GLN A 220 1.73 1.98 -7.56
CA GLN A 220 2.89 1.55 -8.33
C GLN A 220 2.54 1.34 -9.79
N ARG A 221 3.53 1.56 -10.65
CA ARG A 221 3.35 1.44 -12.10
C ARG A 221 2.90 0.02 -12.49
N LEU A 222 1.94 -0.03 -13.40
CA LEU A 222 1.54 -1.25 -14.10
C LEU A 222 1.50 -0.99 -15.61
N ASN A 223 2.29 -1.69 -16.41
CA ASN A 223 2.37 -1.44 -17.87
C ASN A 223 1.03 -1.66 -18.58
N THR A 224 0.23 -2.60 -18.09
CA THR A 224 -1.14 -2.88 -18.56
C THR A 224 -2.20 -2.10 -17.77
N GLY A 225 -1.79 -1.10 -17.01
CA GLY A 225 -2.68 -0.26 -16.21
C GLY A 225 -3.41 0.79 -17.05
N VAL A 226 -4.36 1.47 -16.41
CA VAL A 226 -5.08 2.60 -17.00
C VAL A 226 -4.19 3.84 -17.02
N GLU A 227 -4.30 4.66 -18.07
CA GLU A 227 -3.62 5.96 -18.11
C GLU A 227 -4.37 6.99 -17.28
N ILE A 228 -3.61 7.69 -16.43
CA ILE A 228 -4.07 8.78 -15.57
C ILE A 228 -2.96 9.84 -15.49
N ASP A 229 -3.32 11.03 -15.02
CA ASP A 229 -2.35 12.02 -14.59
C ASP A 229 -2.00 11.83 -13.12
N PHE A 230 -0.70 11.95 -12.82
CA PHE A 230 -0.15 11.93 -11.47
C PHE A 230 0.99 12.95 -11.35
N PHE A 231 0.83 13.93 -10.46
CA PHE A 231 1.65 15.14 -10.36
C PHE A 231 1.81 15.85 -11.71
N GLY A 232 0.68 16.02 -12.41
CA GLY A 232 0.62 16.71 -13.72
C GLY A 232 1.29 15.94 -14.87
N ARG A 233 1.60 14.66 -14.68
CA ARG A 233 2.32 13.84 -15.68
C ARG A 233 1.61 12.50 -15.92
N PRO A 234 1.57 12.01 -17.17
CA PRO A 234 0.91 10.76 -17.49
C PRO A 234 1.65 9.57 -16.88
N VAL A 235 0.90 8.64 -16.29
CA VAL A 235 1.37 7.36 -15.75
C VAL A 235 0.36 6.26 -16.00
N ARG A 236 0.82 5.00 -15.98
CA ARG A 236 -0.05 3.83 -16.00
C ARG A 236 -0.23 3.24 -14.61
N ALA A 237 -1.44 3.30 -14.09
CA ALA A 237 -1.80 2.88 -12.74
C ALA A 237 -2.66 1.59 -12.73
N PRO A 238 -2.62 0.77 -11.66
CA PRO A 238 -3.44 -0.43 -11.55
C PRO A 238 -4.94 -0.09 -11.50
N GLY A 239 -5.71 -0.56 -12.48
CA GLY A 239 -7.16 -0.34 -12.57
C GLY A 239 -8.03 -1.36 -11.82
N ALA A 240 -7.44 -2.48 -11.40
CA ALA A 240 -8.18 -3.64 -10.88
C ALA A 240 -9.11 -3.33 -9.69
N ALA A 241 -8.71 -2.42 -8.79
CA ALA A 241 -9.55 -2.04 -7.64
C ALA A 241 -10.86 -1.37 -8.10
N ALA A 242 -10.77 -0.44 -9.06
CA ALA A 242 -11.92 0.26 -9.62
C ALA A 242 -12.79 -0.69 -10.46
N GLU A 243 -12.17 -1.52 -11.30
CA GLU A 243 -12.87 -2.54 -12.09
C GLU A 243 -13.67 -3.51 -11.21
N LEU A 244 -13.06 -4.02 -10.14
CA LEU A 244 -13.72 -4.94 -9.21
C LEU A 244 -14.84 -4.24 -8.42
N SER A 245 -14.62 -3.01 -7.98
CA SER A 245 -15.62 -2.20 -7.27
C SER A 245 -16.88 -2.02 -8.12
N LEU A 246 -16.72 -1.55 -9.36
CA LEU A 246 -17.83 -1.31 -10.29
C LEU A 246 -18.53 -2.62 -10.68
N ARG A 247 -17.76 -3.67 -10.98
CA ARG A 247 -18.30 -4.96 -11.41
C ARG A 247 -19.10 -5.67 -10.31
N LEU A 248 -18.67 -5.55 -9.06
CA LEU A 248 -19.31 -6.21 -7.92
C LEU A 248 -20.30 -5.31 -7.18
N GLY A 249 -20.35 -4.01 -7.50
CA GLY A 249 -21.19 -3.05 -6.79
C GLY A 249 -20.78 -2.85 -5.33
N ILE A 250 -19.48 -2.94 -5.04
CA ILE A 250 -18.93 -2.79 -3.67
C ILE A 250 -18.11 -1.50 -3.54
N PRO A 251 -18.08 -0.86 -2.35
CA PRO A 251 -17.42 0.42 -2.18
C PRO A 251 -15.90 0.33 -2.37
N MET A 252 -15.34 1.28 -3.12
CA MET A 252 -13.90 1.56 -3.18
C MET A 252 -13.58 2.73 -2.24
N VAL A 253 -12.82 2.45 -1.18
CA VAL A 253 -12.67 3.36 -0.02
C VAL A 253 -11.22 3.82 0.09
N PRO A 254 -10.93 5.12 -0.10
CA PRO A 254 -9.60 5.64 0.13
C PRO A 254 -9.25 5.61 1.61
N VAL A 255 -8.10 5.05 1.94
CA VAL A 255 -7.59 5.02 3.32
C VAL A 255 -6.09 5.27 3.30
N ARG A 256 -5.58 6.02 4.26
CA ARG A 256 -4.14 6.21 4.46
C ARG A 256 -3.72 5.93 5.90
N ALA A 257 -2.49 5.48 6.07
CA ALA A 257 -1.79 5.54 7.34
C ALA A 257 -0.79 6.70 7.30
N ILE A 258 -0.75 7.48 8.38
CA ILE A 258 0.21 8.55 8.62
C ILE A 258 1.00 8.18 9.85
N ARG A 259 2.33 8.15 9.74
CA ARG A 259 3.21 8.00 10.90
C ARG A 259 3.30 9.33 11.64
N LEU A 260 2.92 9.32 12.92
CA LEU A 260 3.01 10.49 13.81
C LEU A 260 4.30 10.48 14.64
N ALA A 261 4.73 9.28 15.04
CA ALA A 261 5.95 9.03 15.79
C ALA A 261 6.38 7.57 15.54
N PRO A 262 7.60 7.15 15.96
CA PRO A 262 8.02 5.76 15.86
C PRO A 262 6.98 4.81 16.46
N GLY A 263 6.45 3.88 15.66
CA GLY A 263 5.41 2.94 16.10
C GLY A 263 4.02 3.53 16.41
N HIS A 264 3.76 4.81 16.06
CA HIS A 264 2.45 5.47 16.26
C HIS A 264 1.88 6.04 14.96
N PHE A 265 0.61 5.73 14.70
CA PHE A 265 -0.07 6.03 13.46
C PHE A 265 -1.43 6.70 13.67
N ARG A 266 -1.79 7.55 12.72
CA ARG A 266 -3.17 7.96 12.44
C ARG A 266 -3.61 7.30 11.15
N VAL A 267 -4.73 6.59 11.18
CA VAL A 267 -5.39 6.03 10.00
C VAL A 267 -6.57 6.91 9.66
N CYS A 268 -6.59 7.48 8.48
CA CYS A 268 -7.68 8.30 7.98
C CYS A 268 -8.46 7.51 6.93
N VAL A 269 -9.73 7.21 7.22
CA VAL A 269 -10.67 6.55 6.31
C VAL A 269 -11.54 7.62 5.68
N GLU A 270 -11.51 7.72 4.36
CA GLU A 270 -12.36 8.67 3.63
C GLU A 270 -13.67 8.00 3.17
N PRO A 271 -14.72 8.78 2.84
CA PRO A 271 -15.91 8.24 2.20
C PRO A 271 -15.59 7.45 0.92
N PRO A 272 -16.38 6.43 0.57
CA PRO A 272 -16.23 5.70 -0.68
C PRO A 272 -16.21 6.64 -1.89
N LEU A 273 -15.38 6.32 -2.88
CA LEU A 273 -15.37 7.04 -4.15
C LEU A 273 -16.67 6.80 -4.90
N THR A 274 -17.17 7.87 -5.53
CA THR A 274 -18.34 7.83 -6.40
C THR A 274 -17.96 8.25 -7.81
N LEU A 275 -18.62 7.67 -8.81
CA LEU A 275 -18.53 8.20 -10.16
C LEU A 275 -19.14 9.60 -10.21
N ALA A 276 -18.67 10.41 -11.16
CA ALA A 276 -19.27 11.70 -11.42
C ALA A 276 -20.75 11.51 -11.82
N PRO A 277 -21.64 12.46 -11.46
CA PRO A 277 -23.02 12.42 -11.91
C PRO A 277 -23.11 12.20 -13.43
N GLY A 278 -23.95 11.26 -13.85
CA GLY A 278 -24.17 10.94 -15.28
C GLY A 278 -23.21 9.91 -15.89
N LEU A 279 -22.17 9.46 -15.19
CA LEU A 279 -21.28 8.41 -15.69
C LEU A 279 -21.79 7.02 -15.29
N ASP A 280 -22.15 6.20 -16.28
CA ASP A 280 -22.60 4.82 -16.06
C ASP A 280 -21.45 3.96 -15.51
N PRO A 281 -21.65 3.19 -14.42
CA PRO A 281 -20.71 2.17 -13.96
C PRO A 281 -20.22 1.16 -15.01
N ARG A 282 -20.99 0.96 -16.09
CA ARG A 282 -20.66 0.08 -17.22
C ARG A 282 -19.85 0.79 -18.31
N ASP A 283 -19.67 2.09 -18.21
CA ASP A 283 -18.84 2.86 -19.14
C ASP A 283 -17.37 2.36 -19.08
N PRO A 284 -16.73 2.07 -20.23
CA PRO A 284 -15.33 1.66 -20.27
C PRO A 284 -14.35 2.63 -19.59
N HIS A 285 -14.70 3.91 -19.46
CA HIS A 285 -13.90 4.95 -18.82
C HIS A 285 -14.17 5.10 -17.31
N ALA A 286 -15.23 4.50 -16.78
CA ALA A 286 -15.58 4.58 -15.36
C ALA A 286 -14.45 4.10 -14.41
N PRO A 287 -13.73 2.98 -14.69
CA PRO A 287 -12.59 2.58 -13.87
C PRO A 287 -11.47 3.63 -13.85
N ALA A 288 -11.11 4.18 -15.01
CA ALA A 288 -10.07 5.20 -15.11
C ALA A 288 -10.43 6.47 -14.33
N ALA A 289 -11.72 6.87 -14.34
CA ALA A 289 -12.20 8.01 -13.56
C ALA A 289 -12.02 7.79 -12.04
N LEU A 290 -12.37 6.62 -11.50
CA LEU A 290 -12.14 6.31 -10.08
C LEU A 290 -10.65 6.24 -9.74
N VAL A 291 -9.84 5.66 -10.63
CA VAL A 291 -8.38 5.59 -10.45
C VAL A 291 -7.77 6.99 -10.45
N GLN A 292 -8.24 7.91 -11.30
CA GLN A 292 -7.80 9.29 -11.29
C GLN A 292 -8.18 10.00 -9.97
N GLN A 293 -9.41 9.79 -9.48
CA GLN A 293 -9.88 10.38 -8.21
C GLN A 293 -9.06 9.93 -7.00
N VAL A 294 -8.70 8.65 -6.92
CA VAL A 294 -7.87 8.16 -5.81
C VAL A 294 -6.43 8.69 -5.92
N HIS A 295 -5.91 8.84 -7.14
CA HIS A 295 -4.56 9.35 -7.33
C HIS A 295 -4.42 10.84 -7.02
N ARG A 296 -5.45 11.65 -7.24
CA ARG A 296 -5.46 13.06 -6.76
C ARG A 296 -5.39 13.13 -5.22
N ARG A 297 -6.03 12.20 -4.52
CA ARG A 297 -5.89 12.09 -3.05
C ARG A 297 -4.47 11.70 -2.66
N PHE A 298 -3.88 10.74 -3.37
CA PHE A 298 -2.49 10.36 -3.13
C PHE A 298 -1.53 11.54 -3.33
N GLU A 299 -1.72 12.39 -4.34
CA GLU A 299 -0.92 13.61 -4.52
C GLU A 299 -1.00 14.52 -3.29
N ALA A 300 -2.20 14.77 -2.77
CA ALA A 300 -2.40 15.58 -1.56
C ALA A 300 -1.73 14.94 -0.34
N TRP A 301 -1.89 13.63 -0.15
CA TRP A 301 -1.29 12.90 0.97
C TRP A 301 0.25 12.90 0.92
N ILE A 302 0.81 12.74 -0.28
CA ILE A 302 2.26 12.78 -0.52
C ILE A 302 2.80 14.20 -0.35
N ALA A 303 2.06 15.23 -0.75
CA ALA A 303 2.47 16.61 -0.53
C ALA A 303 2.53 16.97 0.96
N GLU A 304 1.62 16.44 1.77
CA GLU A 304 1.57 16.62 3.23
C GLU A 304 2.73 15.92 3.96
N HIS A 305 3.02 14.66 3.59
CA HIS A 305 4.07 13.85 4.21
C HIS A 305 4.99 13.20 3.17
N PRO A 306 5.83 14.00 2.47
CA PRO A 306 6.60 13.53 1.32
C PRO A 306 7.63 12.46 1.69
N ASP A 307 8.19 12.49 2.88
CA ASP A 307 9.14 11.50 3.39
C ASP A 307 8.51 10.13 3.68
N GLN A 308 7.19 10.01 3.74
CA GLN A 308 6.52 8.76 4.07
C GLN A 308 6.13 7.93 2.86
N TRP A 309 6.23 8.47 1.64
CA TRP A 309 5.91 7.76 0.41
C TRP A 309 7.12 7.02 -0.17
N PHE A 310 6.88 5.87 -0.83
CA PHE A 310 7.93 5.04 -1.40
C PHE A 310 8.47 5.58 -2.74
N TRP A 311 9.22 6.69 -2.70
CA TRP A 311 9.86 7.34 -3.88
C TRP A 311 10.91 6.48 -4.60
N LEU A 312 11.29 5.34 -4.04
CA LEU A 312 12.32 4.44 -4.57
C LEU A 312 11.82 3.61 -5.78
N HIS A 313 10.52 3.58 -6.03
CA HIS A 313 9.91 2.91 -7.18
C HIS A 313 10.01 3.76 -8.45
N ARG A 314 10.33 3.13 -9.59
CA ARG A 314 10.36 3.81 -10.89
C ARG A 314 8.94 3.92 -11.45
N ARG A 315 8.19 4.93 -10.98
CA ARG A 315 6.81 5.17 -11.38
C ARG A 315 6.70 5.75 -12.80
N TRP A 316 7.55 6.71 -13.16
CA TRP A 316 7.60 7.31 -14.50
C TRP A 316 8.63 6.61 -15.41
N THR A 317 8.36 6.59 -16.72
CA THR A 317 9.26 6.05 -17.77
C THR A 317 10.29 7.09 -18.22
N GLY A 318 11.35 6.62 -18.88
CA GLY A 318 12.42 7.47 -19.41
C GLY A 318 11.92 8.66 -20.24
N ASN A 319 10.97 8.46 -21.15
CA ASN A 319 10.41 9.54 -21.98
C ASN A 319 9.80 10.70 -21.17
N VAL A 320 9.32 10.44 -19.94
CA VAL A 320 8.76 11.47 -19.07
C VAL A 320 9.85 12.16 -18.24
N LEU A 321 10.96 11.47 -17.95
CA LEU A 321 12.13 12.02 -17.27
C LEU A 321 12.97 12.95 -18.18
N SER A 322 12.91 12.73 -19.50
CA SER A 322 13.65 13.51 -20.50
C SER A 322 12.84 14.63 -21.18
N SER A 323 11.57 14.83 -20.80
CA SER A 323 10.72 15.91 -21.33
C SER A 323 10.63 17.08 -20.33
N PRO A 324 11.13 18.28 -20.67
CA PRO A 324 10.86 19.49 -19.90
C PRO A 324 9.35 19.71 -19.79
N GLY A 325 8.87 20.07 -18.59
CA GLY A 325 7.44 20.21 -18.31
C GLY A 325 6.81 21.32 -19.16
N ALA A 326 6.00 20.94 -20.14
CA ALA A 326 4.95 21.81 -20.65
C ALA A 326 3.66 21.44 -19.89
N PRO A 327 3.03 22.38 -19.17
CA PRO A 327 1.64 22.21 -18.74
C PRO A 327 0.79 21.95 -19.99
N ARG A 328 -0.06 20.93 -19.98
CA ARG A 328 -1.18 20.90 -20.92
C ARG A 328 -2.12 22.02 -20.49
N GLU A 329 -2.26 23.04 -21.32
CA GLU A 329 -3.29 24.06 -21.16
C GLU A 329 -4.64 23.37 -20.99
N GLY A 330 -5.34 23.75 -19.92
CA GLY A 330 -6.68 23.26 -19.64
C GLY A 330 -7.58 23.50 -20.84
N GLY A 331 -8.39 22.50 -21.18
CA GLY A 331 -9.51 22.68 -22.10
C GLY A 331 -10.39 23.80 -21.56
N SER A 332 -10.29 24.95 -22.22
CA SER A 332 -11.20 26.08 -22.06
C SER A 332 -12.60 25.59 -22.41
N ALA A 333 -13.43 25.37 -21.38
CA ALA A 333 -14.87 25.44 -21.56
C ALA A 333 -15.18 26.92 -21.80
N ALA A 334 -15.53 27.24 -23.04
CA ALA A 334 -16.04 28.56 -23.40
C ALA A 334 -17.22 28.94 -22.49
N PRO A 335 -17.30 30.18 -22.01
CA PRO A 335 -18.49 30.64 -21.31
C PRO A 335 -19.63 30.73 -22.33
N ALA A 336 -20.76 30.10 -22.00
CA ALA A 336 -22.02 30.38 -22.67
C ALA A 336 -22.37 31.85 -22.38
N THR A 337 -22.40 32.66 -23.42
CA THR A 337 -23.04 33.97 -23.42
C THR A 337 -24.51 33.78 -23.78
N ASP A 338 -25.38 34.24 -22.87
CA ASP A 338 -26.82 34.57 -22.95
C ASP A 338 -27.80 33.63 -23.67
#